data_AF-A0A0C1IU83-F1
#
_entry.id   AF-A0A0C1IU83-F1
#
_cell.length_a   1.000
_cell.length_b   1.000
_cell.length_c   1.000
_cell.angle_alpha   90.00
_cell.angle_beta   90.00
_cell.angle_gamma   90.00
#
_symmetry.space_group_name_H-M   'P 1'
#
loop_
_entity.id
_entity.type
_entity.pdbx_description
1 polymer ?
#
loop_
_entity_poly.entity_id
_entity_poly.type
_entity_poly.pdbx_seq_one_letter_code
_entity_poly.pdbx_strand_id
1 'polypeptide(L)'
;MTTVLAAILGGLVGGVIGPIVLDEYKSKKHRKEWKEPRKALLKSMLEDPKYRFKSIEKLSRTIGCTPDETRTLLIELKARGARMKKSKKEGWALIERAPLQEELRALEQEEIEEDQV
;
A
#
# COMPACT_ATOMS: atom_id res chain seq x y z
N MET A 1 3.06 -53.65 7.21
CA MET A 1 2.57 -52.82 6.09
C MET A 1 2.03 -51.47 6.56
N THR A 2 1.23 -51.43 7.62
CA THR A 2 0.71 -50.19 8.25
C THR A 2 1.79 -49.24 8.78
N THR A 3 2.88 -49.76 9.35
CA THR A 3 4.00 -48.95 9.89
C THR A 3 4.78 -48.20 8.81
N VAL A 4 4.98 -48.82 7.65
CA VAL A 4 5.67 -48.20 6.50
C VAL A 4 4.81 -47.08 5.91
N LEU A 5 3.49 -47.28 5.83
CA LEU A 5 2.55 -46.25 5.39
C LEU A 5 2.52 -45.06 6.35
N ALA A 6 2.54 -45.30 7.66
CA ALA A 6 2.62 -44.26 8.68
C ALA A 6 3.94 -43.48 8.62
N ALA A 7 5.07 -44.15 8.36
CA ALA A 7 6.36 -43.50 8.19
C ALA A 7 6.43 -42.64 6.91
N ILE A 8 5.86 -43.12 5.80
CA ILE A 8 5.77 -42.35 4.54
C ILE A 8 4.87 -41.12 4.71
N LEU A 9 3.71 -41.28 5.33
CA LEU A 9 2.78 -40.17 5.60
C LEU A 9 3.38 -39.15 6.59
N GLY A 10 4.04 -39.63 7.65
CA GLY A 10 4.74 -38.77 8.62
C GLY A 10 5.90 -38.00 7.98
N GLY A 11 6.65 -38.66 7.09
CA GLY A 11 7.72 -38.02 6.32
C GLY A 11 7.22 -36.97 5.32
N LEU A 12 6.08 -37.21 4.66
CA LEU A 12 5.46 -36.24 3.75
C LEU A 12 4.90 -35.01 4.49
N VAL A 13 4.18 -35.22 5.59
CA VAL A 13 3.59 -34.13 6.37
C VAL A 13 4.67 -33.34 7.10
N GLY A 14 5.62 -34.02 7.76
CA GLY A 14 6.71 -33.37 8.49
C GLY A 14 7.79 -32.76 7.59
N GLY A 15 8.08 -33.38 6.45
CA GLY A 15 9.19 -33.00 5.57
C GLY A 15 8.84 -32.03 4.46
N VAL A 16 7.59 -32.04 3.94
CA VAL A 16 7.19 -31.22 2.79
C VAL A 16 6.14 -30.17 3.19
N ILE A 17 5.07 -30.59 3.86
CA ILE A 17 3.97 -29.68 4.21
C ILE A 17 4.37 -28.75 5.37
N GLY A 18 5.05 -29.29 6.39
CA GLY A 18 5.50 -28.52 7.56
C GLY A 18 6.30 -27.26 7.21
N PRO A 19 7.37 -27.35 6.39
CA PRO A 19 8.16 -26.18 5.98
C PRO A 19 7.35 -25.13 5.21
N ILE A 20 6.47 -25.53 4.28
CA ILE A 20 5.66 -24.61 3.47
C ILE A 20 4.71 -23.80 4.35
N VAL A 21 3.98 -24.47 5.25
CA VAL A 21 3.04 -23.82 6.17
C VAL A 21 3.78 -22.89 7.14
N LEU A 22 4.94 -23.31 7.63
CA LEU A 22 5.76 -22.51 8.52
C LEU A 22 6.30 -21.25 7.84
N ASP A 23 6.77 -21.36 6.59
CA ASP A 23 7.26 -20.23 5.80
C ASP A 23 6.14 -19.25 5.48
N GLU A 24 4.95 -19.73 5.16
CA GLU A 24 3.80 -18.86 4.93
C GLU A 24 3.38 -18.14 6.23
N TYR A 25 3.38 -18.83 7.36
CA TYR A 25 3.09 -18.24 8.66
C TYR A 25 4.12 -17.17 9.06
N LYS A 26 5.43 -17.48 8.93
CA LYS A 26 6.51 -16.52 9.20
C LYS A 26 6.41 -15.31 8.28
N SER A 27 6.12 -15.53 7.00
CA SER A 27 5.93 -14.45 6.03
C SER A 27 4.75 -13.55 6.39
N LYS A 28 3.61 -14.12 6.80
CA LYS A 28 2.44 -13.36 7.29
C LYS A 28 2.78 -12.57 8.56
N LYS A 29 3.49 -13.17 9.51
CA LYS A 29 3.91 -12.50 10.75
C LYS A 29 4.87 -11.35 10.48
N HIS A 30 5.91 -11.55 9.68
CA HIS A 30 6.84 -10.50 9.30
C HIS A 30 6.16 -9.38 8.51
N ARG A 31 5.23 -9.68 7.59
CA ARG A 31 4.45 -8.64 6.91
C ARG A 31 3.65 -7.79 7.89
N LYS A 32 3.13 -8.37 8.97
CA LYS A 32 2.42 -7.64 10.03
C LYS A 32 3.38 -6.77 10.85
N GLU A 33 4.55 -7.29 11.19
CA GLU A 33 5.58 -6.56 11.95
C GLU A 33 6.10 -5.33 11.18
N TRP A 34 6.34 -5.45 9.87
CA TRP A 34 6.84 -4.35 9.04
C TRP A 34 5.78 -3.34 8.61
N LYS A 35 4.49 -3.65 8.82
CA LYS A 35 3.38 -2.79 8.43
C LYS A 35 3.40 -1.45 9.16
N GLU A 36 3.57 -1.47 10.48
CA GLU A 36 3.56 -0.25 11.30
C GLU A 36 4.76 0.66 11.03
N PRO A 37 6.02 0.17 10.97
CA PRO A 37 7.16 0.99 10.58
C PRO A 37 6.99 1.65 9.20
N ARG A 38 6.46 0.91 8.21
CA ARG A 38 6.20 1.46 6.87
C ARG A 38 5.13 2.54 6.91
N LYS A 39 4.04 2.33 7.65
CA LYS A 39 3.00 3.35 7.83
C LYS A 39 3.52 4.59 8.54
N ALA A 40 4.34 4.43 9.57
CA ALA A 40 4.97 5.56 10.26
C ALA A 40 5.86 6.39 9.32
N LEU A 41 6.64 5.73 8.47
CA LEU A 41 7.48 6.40 7.48
C LEU A 41 6.65 7.08 6.38
N LEU A 42 5.60 6.43 5.87
CA LEU A 42 4.67 7.07 4.93
C LEU A 42 4.02 8.32 5.54
N LYS A 43 3.55 8.20 6.79
CA LYS A 43 2.91 9.31 7.49
C LYS A 43 3.86 10.50 7.63
N SER A 44 5.09 10.28 8.10
CA SER A 44 6.07 11.38 8.24
C SER A 44 6.43 12.03 6.90
N MET A 45 6.52 11.23 5.82
CA MET A 45 6.67 11.79 4.48
C MET A 45 5.44 12.65 4.12
N LEU A 46 4.23 12.14 4.30
CA LEU A 46 3.00 12.85 3.94
C LEU A 46 2.64 14.00 4.88
N GLU A 47 3.35 14.20 5.98
CA GLU A 47 3.22 15.36 6.88
C GLU A 47 4.20 16.50 6.54
N ASP A 48 5.19 16.23 5.70
CA ASP A 48 6.18 17.21 5.24
C ASP A 48 5.50 18.48 4.66
N PRO A 49 5.69 19.67 5.26
CA PRO A 49 5.03 20.90 4.83
C PRO A 49 5.48 21.35 3.43
N LYS A 50 6.66 20.93 2.97
CA LYS A 50 7.23 21.34 1.69
C LYS A 50 6.44 20.83 0.48
N TYR A 51 5.74 19.71 0.64
CA TYR A 51 5.01 19.06 -0.47
C TYR A 51 3.62 18.61 -0.01
N ARG A 52 2.57 19.13 -0.66
CA ARG A 52 1.18 18.72 -0.39
C ARG A 52 0.89 17.30 -0.87
N PHE A 53 1.38 16.93 -2.05
CA PHE A 53 1.26 15.59 -2.64
C PHE A 53 2.66 15.01 -2.91
N LYS A 54 2.80 13.69 -2.74
CA LYS A 54 4.02 12.95 -3.13
C LYS A 54 3.66 11.82 -4.09
N SER A 55 4.52 11.58 -5.08
CA SER A 55 4.25 10.56 -6.09
C SER A 55 4.31 9.14 -5.51
N ILE A 56 3.48 8.25 -6.05
CA ILE A 56 3.41 6.85 -5.59
C ILE A 56 4.77 6.14 -5.74
N GLU A 57 5.53 6.46 -6.79
CA GLU A 57 6.84 5.85 -7.04
C GLU A 57 7.87 6.23 -5.97
N LYS A 58 7.83 7.49 -5.51
CA LYS A 58 8.71 7.95 -4.44
C LYS A 58 8.35 7.29 -3.10
N LEU A 59 7.06 7.24 -2.78
CA LEU A 59 6.58 6.60 -1.55
C LEU A 59 6.96 5.12 -1.52
N SER A 60 6.65 4.39 -2.60
CA SER A 60 6.94 2.95 -2.75
C SER A 60 8.43 2.64 -2.62
N ARG A 61 9.28 3.43 -3.30
CA ARG A 61 10.75 3.30 -3.21
C ARG A 61 11.26 3.53 -1.79
N THR A 62 10.70 4.50 -1.07
CA THR A 62 11.15 4.83 0.29
C THR A 62 10.80 3.74 1.31
N ILE A 63 9.62 3.12 1.21
CA ILE A 63 9.23 2.05 2.14
C ILE A 63 9.59 0.62 1.69
N GLY A 64 10.14 0.48 0.49
CA GLY A 64 10.54 -0.81 -0.09
C GLY A 64 9.34 -1.72 -0.40
N CYS A 65 8.24 -1.15 -0.88
CA CYS A 65 7.01 -1.88 -1.27
C CYS A 65 6.71 -1.68 -2.75
N THR A 66 5.84 -2.54 -3.29
CA THR A 66 5.24 -2.30 -4.61
C THR A 66 4.27 -1.11 -4.56
N PRO A 67 3.91 -0.52 -5.71
CA PRO A 67 2.87 0.51 -5.75
C PRO A 67 1.55 0.06 -5.13
N ASP A 68 1.09 -1.17 -5.39
CA ASP A 68 -0.18 -1.68 -4.87
C ASP A 68 -0.18 -1.89 -3.35
N GLU A 69 0.89 -2.44 -2.81
CA GLU A 69 1.09 -2.54 -1.36
C GLU A 69 1.10 -1.14 -0.73
N THR A 70 1.78 -0.19 -1.37
CA THR A 70 1.89 1.19 -0.91
C THR A 70 0.51 1.86 -0.90
N ARG A 71 -0.30 1.71 -1.97
CA ARG A 71 -1.69 2.22 -2.01
C ARG A 71 -2.54 1.66 -0.87
N THR A 72 -2.41 0.37 -0.59
CA THR A 72 -3.12 -0.28 0.52
C THR A 72 -2.78 0.38 1.86
N LEU A 73 -1.48 0.58 2.15
CA LEU A 73 -1.03 1.25 3.37
C LEU A 73 -1.47 2.72 3.44
N LEU A 74 -1.49 3.41 2.30
CA LEU A 74 -1.94 4.79 2.19
C LEU A 74 -3.43 4.94 2.50
N ILE A 75 -4.27 4.04 1.98
CA ILE A 75 -5.71 4.00 2.30
C ILE A 75 -5.92 3.78 3.79
N GLU A 76 -5.16 2.86 4.41
CA GLU A 76 -5.22 2.64 5.86
C GLU A 76 -4.81 3.88 6.68
N LEU A 77 -3.92 4.70 6.14
CA LEU A 77 -3.51 5.99 6.72
C LEU A 77 -4.50 7.13 6.45
N LYS A 78 -5.68 6.84 5.86
CA LYS A 78 -6.63 7.85 5.39
C LYS A 78 -6.01 8.87 4.42
N ALA A 79 -5.10 8.41 3.56
CA ALA A 79 -4.61 9.18 2.44
C ALA A 79 -5.50 8.97 1.19
N ARG A 80 -5.47 9.94 0.27
CA ARG A 80 -6.12 9.86 -1.04
C ARG A 80 -5.11 9.97 -2.18
N GLY A 81 -5.41 9.29 -3.29
CA GLY A 81 -4.74 9.47 -4.56
C GLY A 81 -5.39 10.60 -5.36
N ALA A 82 -4.58 11.37 -6.08
CA ALA A 82 -4.99 12.43 -7.00
C ALA A 82 -4.02 12.48 -8.18
N ARG A 83 -4.44 13.12 -9.28
CA ARG A 83 -3.52 13.39 -10.40
C ARG A 83 -2.78 14.70 -10.16
N MET A 84 -1.45 14.64 -10.05
CA MET A 84 -0.65 15.85 -9.84
C MET A 84 -0.67 16.74 -11.09
N LYS A 85 -1.12 17.99 -10.96
CA LYS A 85 -1.28 18.92 -12.11
C LYS A 85 0.01 19.09 -12.96
N LYS A 86 1.17 19.23 -12.32
CA LYS A 86 2.46 19.48 -13.00
C LYS A 86 3.07 18.25 -13.68
N SER A 87 3.12 17.11 -12.97
CA SER A 87 3.77 15.90 -13.49
C SER A 87 2.80 14.97 -14.23
N LYS A 88 1.49 15.21 -14.10
CA LYS A 88 0.40 14.34 -14.57
C LYS A 88 0.46 12.90 -14.03
N LYS A 89 1.30 12.65 -13.02
CA LYS A 89 1.47 11.36 -12.33
C LYS A 89 0.51 11.23 -11.15
N GLU A 90 0.33 10.01 -10.70
CA GLU A 90 -0.37 9.69 -9.47
C GLU A 90 0.39 10.24 -8.25
N GLY A 91 -0.28 11.08 -7.48
CA GLY A 91 0.20 11.63 -6.22
C GLY A 91 -0.73 11.27 -5.08
N TRP A 92 -0.17 11.21 -3.88
CA TRP A 92 -0.90 10.88 -2.66
C TRP A 92 -0.66 11.93 -1.58
N ALA A 93 -1.69 12.17 -0.78
CA ALA A 93 -1.70 13.11 0.35
C ALA A 93 -2.65 12.61 1.45
N LEU A 94 -2.38 12.97 2.71
CA LEU A 94 -3.35 12.75 3.79
C LEU A 94 -4.63 13.54 3.51
N ILE A 95 -5.80 12.92 3.73
CA ILE A 95 -7.09 13.57 3.44
C ILE A 95 -7.28 14.87 4.22
N GLU A 96 -6.72 14.96 5.43
CA GLU A 96 -6.77 16.17 6.27
C GLU A 96 -5.95 17.33 5.68
N ARG A 97 -4.91 17.02 4.88
CA ARG A 97 -4.08 18.02 4.20
C ARG A 97 -4.57 18.34 2.79
N ALA A 98 -5.30 17.42 2.18
CA ALA A 98 -5.88 17.55 0.86
C ALA A 98 -7.30 16.96 0.85
N PRO A 99 -8.30 17.72 1.31
CA PRO A 99 -9.70 17.28 1.32
C PRO A 99 -10.20 17.02 -0.10
N LEU A 100 -11.02 15.97 -0.26
CA LEU A 100 -11.59 15.59 -1.56
C LEU A 100 -12.47 16.69 -2.17
N GLN A 101 -13.20 17.43 -1.33
CA GLN A 101 -14.15 18.46 -1.74
C GLN A 101 -13.46 19.61 -2.50
N GLU A 102 -12.20 19.92 -2.18
CA GLU A 102 -11.44 20.93 -2.91
C GLU A 102 -11.21 20.53 -4.37
N GLU A 103 -10.98 19.24 -4.61
CA GLU A 103 -10.72 18.71 -5.95
C GLU A 103 -12.02 18.56 -6.75
N LEU A 104 -13.10 18.06 -6.12
CA LEU A 104 -14.41 17.96 -6.77
C LEU A 104 -14.90 19.32 -7.25
N ARG A 105 -14.81 20.36 -6.41
CA ARG A 105 -15.19 21.73 -6.81
C ARG A 105 -14.34 22.26 -7.97
N ALA A 106 -13.05 21.90 -8.02
CA ALA A 106 -12.19 22.32 -9.11
C ALA A 106 -12.55 21.62 -10.43
N LEU A 107 -12.93 20.33 -10.38
CA LEU A 107 -13.38 19.60 -11.56
C LEU A 107 -14.73 20.11 -12.06
N GLU A 108 -15.68 20.38 -11.16
CA GLU A 108 -16.97 20.99 -11.50
C GLU A 108 -16.79 22.34 -12.21
N GLN A 109 -15.82 23.15 -11.77
CA GLN A 109 -15.50 24.42 -12.42
C GLN A 109 -14.88 24.25 -13.80
N GLU A 110 -13.98 23.27 -13.97
CA GLU A 110 -13.35 22.95 -15.26
C GLU A 110 -14.40 22.45 -16.27
N GLU A 111 -15.37 21.61 -15.85
CA GLU A 111 -16.48 21.14 -16.71
C GLU A 111 -17.41 22.28 -17.15
N ILE A 112 -17.79 23.18 -16.23
CA ILE A 112 -18.65 24.34 -16.56
C ILE A 112 -17.96 25.27 -17.58
N GLU A 113 -16.64 25.43 -17.50
CA GLU A 113 -15.87 26.28 -18.41
C GLU A 113 -15.76 25.66 -19.81
N GLU A 114 -15.60 24.33 -19.92
CA GLU A 114 -15.60 23.62 -21.20
C GLU A 114 -16.97 23.66 -21.91
N ASP A 115 -18.08 23.61 -21.17
CA ASP A 115 -19.44 23.68 -21.73
C ASP A 115 -19.83 25.09 -22.24
N GLN A 116 -19.06 26.13 -21.91
CA GLN A 116 -19.32 27.52 -22.35
C GLN A 116 -18.51 27.96 -23.59
N VAL A 117 -17.68 27.07 -24.16
CA VAL A 117 -16.80 27.35 -25.31
C VAL A 117 -17.31 26.73 -26.60
#